data_AF-A0A835VQL4-F1
#
_entry.id   AF-A0A835VQL4-F1
#
_cell.length_a   1.000
_cell.length_b   1.000
_cell.length_c   1.000
_cell.angle_alpha   90.00
_cell.angle_beta   90.00
_cell.angle_gamma   90.00
#
_symmetry.space_group_name_H-M   'P 1'
#
loop_
_entity.id
_entity.type
_entity.pdbx_description
1 polymer ?
#
loop_
_entity_poly.entity_id
_entity_poly.type
_entity_poly.pdbx_seq_one_letter_code
_entity_poly.pdbx_strand_id
1 'polypeptide(L)'
;MLLNYIIFLIIPLVSGSLDNFQAEFVDPSISEQKMFNELLDKLLKLEIDKIDVTEILSTFEKPFIKTFPCDKTDVNELVVNVVETRLSGFTVPEEHEGSLILGGTYSWQCKITTSSKGVITMDCDNTIKLNPDVINPNEEKDPRVQDVDNLVIMYHELLHGQLMLDAITSSQQWQKDVCNKTPSDKIDYSYSDKEHVTINPLQEEFTSQLVKQKGGAFFLEEITPKQTSNGKFSVNITERDTLPLPLNSGILVTYRGSNLEEPSVTFPENEITLSGTLQDLSKSATAWIYIFGDKFQEPVQIEQVPQWIKNNAKWWSSGTISDIEFFRGIEYLIQNDVMQIQDVQQNSNPSTEIPSWIKNNAKWWSQDQISDGEFIAGIKYLIEAGIIAYQ
;
A
#
# COMPACT_ATOMS: atom_id res chain seq x y z
N MET A 1 5.30 57.93 -43.26
CA MET A 1 4.52 56.88 -43.93
C MET A 1 4.57 55.67 -43.02
N LEU A 2 3.56 55.53 -42.15
CA LEU A 2 3.44 54.50 -41.11
C LEU A 2 2.77 53.26 -41.73
N LEU A 3 3.35 52.08 -41.50
CA LEU A 3 2.84 50.80 -41.96
C LEU A 3 1.91 50.23 -40.87
N ASN A 4 0.66 49.96 -41.25
CA ASN A 4 -0.41 49.50 -40.36
C ASN A 4 -0.46 47.97 -40.37
N TYR A 5 -0.39 47.34 -39.20
CA TYR A 5 -0.68 45.91 -38.99
C TYR A 5 -2.21 45.73 -38.91
N ILE A 6 -2.77 44.80 -39.69
CA ILE A 6 -4.12 44.27 -39.49
C ILE A 6 -3.98 42.77 -39.24
N ILE A 7 -4.37 42.37 -38.03
CA ILE A 7 -4.49 41.00 -37.55
C ILE A 7 -5.81 40.43 -38.08
N PHE A 8 -5.78 39.26 -38.71
CA PHE A 8 -6.94 38.38 -38.82
C PHE A 8 -6.59 37.05 -38.14
N LEU A 9 -7.28 36.78 -37.03
CA LEU A 9 -7.33 35.46 -36.39
C LEU A 9 -8.02 34.47 -37.33
N ILE A 10 -7.33 33.37 -37.64
CA ILE A 10 -7.96 32.12 -38.08
C ILE A 10 -7.90 31.18 -36.87
N ILE A 11 -9.06 30.87 -36.32
CA ILE A 11 -9.24 29.86 -35.27
C ILE A 11 -9.25 28.50 -35.97
N PRO A 12 -8.31 27.57 -35.68
CA PRO A 12 -8.55 26.18 -35.98
C PRO A 12 -9.35 25.58 -34.81
N LEU A 13 -10.61 25.24 -35.08
CA LEU A 13 -11.34 24.23 -34.32
C LEU A 13 -10.58 22.90 -34.48
N VAL A 14 -9.73 22.58 -33.52
CA VAL A 14 -9.15 21.23 -33.40
C VAL A 14 -10.06 20.47 -32.44
N SER A 15 -10.90 19.62 -33.01
CA SER A 15 -11.48 18.48 -32.31
C SER A 15 -10.31 17.58 -31.86
N GLY A 16 -9.94 17.65 -30.59
CA GLY A 16 -8.93 16.78 -30.00
C GLY A 16 -9.44 15.34 -29.92
N SER A 17 -8.98 14.48 -30.82
CA SER A 17 -8.86 13.05 -30.54
C SER A 17 -7.49 12.85 -29.89
N LEU A 18 -7.44 12.80 -28.56
CA LEU A 18 -6.27 12.38 -27.80
C LEU A 18 -6.16 10.85 -27.91
N ASP A 19 -5.49 10.38 -28.94
CA ASP A 19 -5.11 8.98 -29.11
C ASP A 19 -3.79 8.91 -29.88
N ASN A 20 -2.73 9.48 -29.31
CA ASN A 20 -1.34 9.10 -29.64
C ASN A 20 -0.32 9.73 -28.67
N PHE A 21 -0.39 9.38 -27.37
CA PHE A 21 0.74 9.60 -26.47
C PHE A 21 1.57 8.31 -26.44
N GLN A 22 2.44 8.13 -27.43
CA GLN A 22 3.49 7.13 -27.33
C GLN A 22 4.60 7.76 -26.49
N ALA A 23 4.46 7.70 -25.15
CA ALA A 23 5.47 8.22 -24.24
C ALA A 23 6.79 7.48 -24.53
N GLU A 24 7.78 8.23 -25.02
CA GLU A 24 9.09 7.71 -25.39
C GLU A 24 9.75 7.12 -24.14
N PHE A 25 10.33 5.92 -24.25
CA PHE A 25 11.04 5.30 -23.14
C PHE A 25 12.21 6.19 -22.71
N VAL A 26 12.27 6.50 -21.42
CA VAL A 26 13.35 7.29 -20.83
C VAL A 26 14.13 6.39 -19.89
N ASP A 27 15.45 6.32 -20.06
CA ASP A 27 16.31 5.58 -19.13
C ASP A 27 16.17 6.17 -17.72
N PRO A 28 15.85 5.36 -16.69
CA PRO A 28 15.72 5.86 -15.33
C PRO A 28 17.08 6.27 -14.77
N SER A 29 17.10 7.35 -14.00
CA SER A 29 18.29 7.78 -13.28
C SER A 29 18.72 6.75 -12.23
N ILE A 30 19.99 6.81 -11.79
CA ILE A 30 20.51 5.94 -10.72
C ILE A 30 19.67 6.09 -9.44
N SER A 31 19.18 7.30 -9.15
CA SER A 31 18.35 7.56 -7.97
C SER A 31 16.98 6.88 -8.08
N GLU A 32 16.34 6.94 -9.25
CA GLU A 32 15.05 6.29 -9.49
C GLU A 32 15.18 4.77 -9.46
N GLN A 33 16.25 4.21 -10.04
CA GLN A 33 16.54 2.77 -9.97
C GLN A 33 16.71 2.32 -8.52
N LYS A 34 17.49 3.06 -7.72
CA LYS A 34 17.69 2.75 -6.30
C LYS A 34 16.37 2.80 -5.53
N MET A 35 15.60 3.87 -5.70
CA MET A 35 14.29 4.06 -5.08
C MET A 35 13.33 2.92 -5.42
N PHE A 36 13.22 2.55 -6.70
CA PHE A 36 12.38 1.45 -7.14
C PHE A 36 12.79 0.12 -6.50
N ASN A 37 14.09 -0.20 -6.52
CA ASN A 37 14.61 -1.44 -5.94
C ASN A 37 14.38 -1.53 -4.43
N GLU A 38 14.54 -0.42 -3.70
CA GLU A 38 14.29 -0.36 -2.26
C GLU A 38 12.80 -0.57 -1.94
N LEU A 39 11.89 0.03 -2.72
CA LEU A 39 10.45 -0.19 -2.55
C LEU A 39 10.04 -1.62 -2.91
N LEU A 40 10.61 -2.17 -3.98
CA LEU A 40 10.34 -3.54 -4.40
C LEU A 40 10.82 -4.55 -3.34
N ASP A 41 12.04 -4.37 -2.81
CA ASP A 41 12.58 -5.22 -1.73
C ASP A 41 11.70 -5.17 -0.47
N LYS A 42 11.22 -3.97 -0.09
CA LYS A 42 10.26 -3.84 1.00
C LYS A 42 8.96 -4.58 0.71
N LEU A 43 8.36 -4.34 -0.47
CA LEU A 43 7.09 -4.96 -0.88
C LEU A 43 7.16 -6.50 -0.84
N LEU A 44 8.26 -7.07 -1.32
CA LEU A 44 8.49 -8.53 -1.36
C LEU A 44 8.66 -9.15 0.02
N LYS A 45 9.16 -8.40 1.00
CA LYS A 45 9.34 -8.87 2.39
C LYS A 45 8.06 -8.77 3.23
N LEU A 46 7.00 -8.15 2.73
CA LEU A 46 5.75 -8.00 3.47
C LEU A 46 4.99 -9.31 3.57
N GLU A 47 4.77 -9.74 4.81
CA GLU A 47 3.90 -10.85 5.19
C GLU A 47 2.46 -10.34 5.44
N ILE A 48 1.80 -9.88 4.39
CA ILE A 48 0.39 -9.47 4.38
C ILE A 48 -0.36 -10.11 3.22
N ASP A 49 -1.67 -10.30 3.40
CA ASP A 49 -2.53 -10.86 2.38
C ASP A 49 -2.78 -9.82 1.29
N LYS A 50 -2.43 -10.16 0.06
CA LYS A 50 -2.50 -9.29 -1.12
C LYS A 50 -2.57 -10.14 -2.38
N ILE A 51 -3.04 -9.56 -3.48
CA ILE A 51 -2.96 -10.22 -4.79
C ILE A 51 -1.49 -10.47 -5.12
N ASP A 52 -1.22 -11.68 -5.62
CA ASP A 52 0.11 -12.09 -6.02
C ASP A 52 0.53 -11.35 -7.29
N VAL A 53 1.56 -10.53 -7.19
CA VAL A 53 2.16 -9.77 -8.29
C VAL A 53 3.46 -10.44 -8.79
N THR A 54 3.73 -11.68 -8.41
CA THR A 54 4.97 -12.38 -8.77
C THR A 54 5.12 -12.56 -10.29
N GLU A 55 4.02 -12.83 -11.01
CA GLU A 55 4.08 -13.02 -12.45
C GLU A 55 4.47 -11.72 -13.16
N ILE A 56 3.83 -10.59 -12.80
CA ILE A 56 4.21 -9.30 -13.37
C ILE A 56 5.64 -8.90 -13.00
N LEU A 57 6.10 -9.17 -11.77
CA LEU A 57 7.48 -8.90 -11.37
C LEU A 57 8.50 -9.72 -12.16
N SER A 58 8.17 -10.95 -12.55
CA SER A 58 9.06 -11.77 -13.36
C SER A 58 9.32 -11.19 -14.76
N THR A 59 8.43 -10.31 -15.25
CA THR A 59 8.56 -9.67 -16.58
C THR A 59 9.67 -8.63 -16.67
N PHE A 60 10.25 -8.21 -15.53
CA PHE A 60 11.42 -7.34 -15.48
C PHE A 60 12.72 -8.09 -15.79
N GLU A 61 12.75 -9.40 -15.56
CA GLU A 61 13.94 -10.22 -15.75
C GLU A 61 13.93 -10.98 -17.08
N LYS A 62 12.74 -11.42 -17.50
CA LYS A 62 12.55 -12.21 -18.72
C LYS A 62 11.15 -12.00 -19.30
N PRO A 63 10.98 -12.12 -20.62
CA PRO A 63 9.67 -12.06 -21.24
C PRO A 63 8.74 -13.15 -20.70
N PHE A 64 7.54 -12.73 -20.28
CA PHE A 64 6.41 -13.61 -20.07
C PHE A 64 5.82 -13.98 -21.43
N ILE A 65 5.71 -15.27 -21.71
CA ILE A 65 5.20 -15.77 -22.99
C ILE A 65 3.96 -16.62 -22.76
N LYS A 66 2.84 -16.19 -23.33
CA LYS A 66 1.57 -16.93 -23.31
C LYS A 66 1.06 -17.19 -24.71
N THR A 67 0.93 -18.46 -25.06
CA THR A 67 0.37 -18.90 -26.33
C THR A 67 -0.99 -19.55 -26.12
N PHE A 68 -1.97 -19.22 -26.95
CA PHE A 68 -3.25 -19.90 -26.99
C PHE A 68 -3.80 -20.03 -28.43
N PRO A 69 -4.52 -21.13 -28.72
CA PRO A 69 -5.19 -21.32 -30.01
C PRO A 69 -6.48 -20.50 -30.09
N CYS A 70 -6.87 -20.17 -31.31
CA CYS A 70 -8.14 -19.53 -31.63
C CYS A 70 -9.16 -20.53 -32.18
N ASP A 71 -10.43 -20.12 -32.22
CA ASP A 71 -11.47 -20.93 -32.82
C ASP A 71 -11.33 -20.97 -34.34
N LYS A 72 -11.84 -22.03 -34.97
CA LYS A 72 -11.78 -22.22 -36.44
C LYS A 72 -12.46 -21.11 -37.26
N THR A 73 -13.32 -20.33 -36.61
CA THR A 73 -14.07 -19.23 -37.23
C THR A 73 -13.42 -17.87 -37.02
N ASP A 74 -12.37 -17.78 -36.20
CA ASP A 74 -11.67 -16.54 -35.93
C ASP A 74 -10.73 -16.18 -37.09
N VAL A 75 -10.28 -14.91 -37.11
CA VAL A 75 -9.35 -14.40 -38.12
C VAL A 75 -7.99 -15.10 -38.05
N ASN A 76 -7.49 -15.34 -36.84
CA ASN A 76 -6.21 -15.99 -36.58
C ASN A 76 -6.43 -17.41 -36.04
N GLU A 77 -5.42 -18.26 -36.22
CA GLU A 77 -5.38 -19.64 -35.71
C GLU A 77 -4.67 -19.72 -34.35
N LEU A 78 -3.72 -18.83 -34.09
CA LEU A 78 -2.89 -18.83 -32.90
C LEU A 78 -2.49 -17.40 -32.50
N VAL A 79 -2.50 -17.14 -31.19
CA VAL A 79 -1.98 -15.90 -30.60
C VAL A 79 -0.78 -16.24 -29.72
N VAL A 80 0.31 -15.50 -29.90
CA VAL A 80 1.47 -15.50 -29.01
C VAL A 80 1.54 -14.14 -28.33
N ASN A 81 1.50 -14.09 -27.01
CA ASN A 81 1.69 -12.87 -26.23
C ASN A 81 3.10 -12.91 -25.65
N VAL A 82 3.83 -11.81 -25.81
CA VAL A 82 5.15 -11.59 -25.24
C VAL A 82 5.06 -10.31 -24.44
N VAL A 83 5.33 -10.40 -23.13
CA VAL A 83 5.22 -9.25 -22.22
C VAL A 83 6.52 -9.08 -21.45
N GLU A 84 7.10 -7.90 -21.57
CA GLU A 84 8.25 -7.43 -20.80
C GLU A 84 7.87 -6.13 -20.07
N THR A 85 8.43 -5.92 -18.88
CA THR A 85 8.25 -4.65 -18.16
C THR A 85 9.60 -4.05 -17.84
N ARG A 86 9.72 -2.72 -17.96
CA ARG A 86 10.94 -2.00 -17.60
C ARG A 86 10.62 -0.79 -16.73
N LEU A 87 11.53 -0.47 -15.82
CA LEU A 87 11.49 0.81 -15.12
C LEU A 87 11.87 1.92 -16.12
N SER A 88 11.02 2.94 -16.24
CA SER A 88 11.28 4.15 -17.02
C SER A 88 11.48 5.34 -16.07
N GLY A 89 12.32 6.29 -16.48
CA GLY A 89 12.48 7.56 -15.79
C GLY A 89 11.17 8.37 -15.79
N PHE A 90 10.97 9.13 -14.71
CA PHE A 90 9.81 10.00 -14.53
C PHE A 90 10.02 11.35 -15.20
N THR A 91 9.02 11.82 -15.96
CA THR A 91 9.04 13.11 -16.66
C THR A 91 7.75 13.88 -16.34
N VAL A 92 7.88 15.13 -15.87
CA VAL A 92 6.75 15.99 -15.44
C VAL A 92 6.03 16.63 -16.63
N PRO A 93 4.68 16.80 -16.60
CA PRO A 93 3.66 16.02 -15.90
C PRO A 93 2.85 15.18 -16.90
N GLU A 94 2.90 13.85 -16.75
CA GLU A 94 1.89 12.97 -17.34
C GLU A 94 0.70 12.95 -16.37
N GLU A 95 -0.42 13.57 -16.74
CA GLU A 95 -1.66 13.52 -15.94
C GLU A 95 -2.21 12.09 -15.97
N HIS A 96 -2.35 11.49 -14.79
CA HIS A 96 -3.24 10.35 -14.61
C HIS A 96 -4.65 10.86 -14.41
N GLU A 97 -5.52 10.69 -15.41
CA GLU A 97 -6.94 10.89 -15.24
C GLU A 97 -7.51 9.78 -14.33
N GLY A 98 -7.98 10.15 -13.14
CA GLY A 98 -8.92 9.31 -12.36
C GLY A 98 -8.35 8.49 -11.20
N SER A 99 -7.04 8.50 -10.93
CA SER A 99 -6.49 7.82 -9.74
C SER A 99 -6.36 8.77 -8.55
N LEU A 100 -6.69 8.28 -7.34
CA LEU A 100 -6.47 8.96 -6.06
C LEU A 100 -4.98 9.08 -5.70
N ILE A 101 -4.12 8.34 -6.40
CA ILE A 101 -2.70 8.21 -6.11
C ILE A 101 -1.90 8.78 -7.29
N LEU A 102 -1.46 10.03 -7.18
CA LEU A 102 -0.57 10.68 -8.17
C LEU A 102 0.91 10.30 -7.93
N GLY A 103 1.20 9.01 -7.75
CA GLY A 103 2.51 8.51 -7.32
C GLY A 103 3.30 7.73 -8.34
N GLY A 104 2.66 7.23 -9.39
CA GLY A 104 3.29 6.36 -10.38
C GLY A 104 2.48 6.20 -11.66
N THR A 105 2.93 5.30 -12.51
CA THR A 105 2.27 4.93 -13.76
C THR A 105 2.72 3.55 -14.19
N TYR A 106 1.78 2.65 -14.46
CA TYR A 106 2.02 1.45 -15.26
C TYR A 106 1.40 1.63 -16.65
N SER A 107 2.23 1.56 -17.70
CA SER A 107 1.80 1.74 -19.09
C SER A 107 1.98 0.47 -19.90
N TRP A 108 0.87 -0.01 -20.46
CA TRP A 108 0.86 -1.07 -21.44
C TRP A 108 1.17 -0.54 -22.85
N GLN A 109 2.20 -1.07 -23.49
CA GLN A 109 2.61 -0.66 -24.85
C GLN A 109 2.78 -1.86 -25.76
N CYS A 110 1.68 -2.37 -26.30
CA CYS A 110 1.69 -3.54 -27.15
C CYS A 110 1.57 -3.21 -28.64
N LYS A 111 2.21 -4.02 -29.48
CA LYS A 111 2.07 -4.02 -30.93
C LYS A 111 1.71 -5.41 -31.42
N ILE A 112 0.77 -5.48 -32.36
CA ILE A 112 0.40 -6.74 -33.01
C ILE A 112 1.22 -6.88 -34.28
N THR A 113 1.91 -8.00 -34.41
CA THR A 113 2.65 -8.37 -35.63
C THR A 113 2.16 -9.71 -36.16
N THR A 114 2.28 -9.92 -37.47
CA THR A 114 1.98 -11.22 -38.08
C THR A 114 3.27 -12.00 -38.25
N SER A 115 3.44 -13.06 -37.47
CA SER A 115 4.67 -13.87 -37.50
C SER A 115 4.64 -14.93 -38.61
N SER A 116 3.45 -15.46 -38.90
CA SER A 116 3.21 -16.36 -40.04
C SER A 116 1.72 -16.39 -40.38
N LYS A 117 1.33 -17.09 -41.44
CA LYS A 117 -0.08 -17.18 -41.84
C LYS A 117 -0.92 -17.74 -40.68
N GLY A 118 -1.93 -16.99 -40.25
CA GLY A 118 -2.82 -17.38 -39.15
C GLY A 118 -2.20 -17.23 -37.76
N VAL A 119 -0.99 -16.69 -37.62
CA VAL A 119 -0.34 -16.49 -36.31
C VAL A 119 -0.04 -15.01 -36.11
N ILE A 120 -0.60 -14.46 -35.05
CA ILE A 120 -0.26 -13.12 -34.58
C ILE A 120 0.55 -13.19 -33.28
N THR A 121 1.49 -12.25 -33.16
CA THR A 121 2.23 -12.00 -31.93
C THR A 121 1.86 -10.63 -31.40
N MET A 122 1.38 -10.59 -30.16
CA MET A 122 1.21 -9.37 -29.38
C MET A 122 2.48 -9.17 -28.56
N ASP A 123 3.28 -8.19 -28.95
CA ASP A 123 4.57 -7.86 -28.35
C ASP A 123 4.42 -6.60 -27.50
N CYS A 124 4.54 -6.74 -26.19
CA CYS A 124 4.29 -5.71 -25.19
C CYS A 124 5.56 -5.32 -24.45
N ASP A 125 5.96 -4.06 -24.61
CA ASP A 125 7.12 -3.46 -23.96
C ASP A 125 6.63 -2.44 -22.94
N ASN A 126 6.20 -2.95 -21.79
CA ASN A 126 5.53 -2.17 -20.78
C ASN A 126 6.51 -1.35 -19.95
N THR A 127 6.02 -0.25 -19.37
CA THR A 127 6.83 0.58 -18.49
C THR A 127 6.13 0.84 -17.17
N ILE A 128 6.91 0.84 -16.09
CA ILE A 128 6.51 1.40 -14.80
C ILE A 128 7.32 2.67 -14.54
N LYS A 129 6.67 3.71 -14.03
CA LYS A 129 7.28 4.97 -13.59
C LYS A 129 6.82 5.25 -12.16
N LEU A 130 7.69 5.79 -11.33
CA LEU A 130 7.35 6.25 -9.98
C LEU A 130 7.78 7.72 -9.85
N ASN A 131 6.91 8.56 -9.30
CA ASN A 131 7.18 9.99 -9.13
C ASN A 131 8.12 10.22 -7.94
N PRO A 132 9.39 10.61 -8.15
CA PRO A 132 10.35 10.77 -7.06
C PRO A 132 9.94 11.86 -6.06
N ASP A 133 9.24 12.91 -6.51
CA ASP A 133 8.81 14.01 -5.65
C ASP A 133 7.65 13.60 -4.71
N VAL A 134 6.92 12.55 -5.06
CA VAL A 134 5.85 11.98 -4.23
C VAL A 134 6.38 10.89 -3.31
N ILE A 135 7.31 10.07 -3.82
CA ILE A 135 7.93 8.99 -3.05
C ILE A 135 8.91 9.54 -1.99
N ASN A 136 9.62 10.61 -2.32
CA ASN A 136 10.59 11.30 -1.45
C ASN A 136 10.29 12.81 -1.42
N PRO A 137 9.19 13.24 -0.79
CA PRO A 137 8.80 14.64 -0.78
C PRO A 137 9.81 15.50 0.00
N ASN A 138 9.97 16.75 -0.44
CA ASN A 138 10.79 17.74 0.26
C ASN A 138 10.17 18.19 1.59
N GLU A 139 8.86 18.04 1.74
CA GLU A 139 8.13 18.37 2.96
C GLU A 139 8.16 17.22 3.96
N GLU A 140 8.32 17.54 5.23
CA GLU A 140 8.36 16.56 6.31
C GLU A 140 6.96 15.96 6.52
N LYS A 141 6.82 14.68 6.19
CA LYS A 141 5.64 13.85 6.50
C LYS A 141 5.98 12.86 7.59
N ASP A 142 4.96 12.37 8.30
CA ASP A 142 5.15 11.24 9.22
C ASP A 142 5.78 10.06 8.45
N PRO A 143 6.95 9.55 8.87
CA PRO A 143 7.66 8.52 8.14
C PRO A 143 6.88 7.20 8.00
N ARG A 144 5.98 6.88 8.93
CA ARG A 144 5.12 5.69 8.87
C ARG A 144 4.11 5.84 7.74
N VAL A 145 3.48 7.01 7.65
CA VAL A 145 2.51 7.34 6.60
C VAL A 145 3.20 7.35 5.24
N GLN A 146 4.38 7.96 5.13
CA GLN A 146 5.13 7.98 3.87
C GLN A 146 5.54 6.56 3.43
N ASP A 147 6.00 5.72 4.35
CA ASP A 147 6.36 4.33 4.03
C ASP A 147 5.14 3.51 3.58
N VAL A 148 3.97 3.70 4.21
CA VAL A 148 2.70 3.11 3.76
C VAL A 148 2.36 3.59 2.36
N ASP A 149 2.29 4.90 2.14
CA ASP A 149 1.89 5.48 0.85
C ASP A 149 2.81 5.01 -0.28
N ASN A 150 4.13 4.96 -0.05
CA ASN A 150 5.10 4.49 -1.03
C ASN A 150 4.87 3.04 -1.46
N LEU A 151 4.55 2.16 -0.50
CA LEU A 151 4.24 0.76 -0.78
C LEU A 151 2.91 0.62 -1.51
N VAL A 152 1.90 1.41 -1.13
CA VAL A 152 0.59 1.41 -1.78
C VAL A 152 0.71 1.87 -3.23
N ILE A 153 1.49 2.92 -3.51
CA ILE A 153 1.78 3.38 -4.88
C ILE A 153 2.40 2.25 -5.69
N MET A 154 3.48 1.64 -5.20
CA MET A 154 4.17 0.57 -5.92
C MET A 154 3.24 -0.63 -6.20
N TYR A 155 2.48 -1.05 -5.20
CA TYR A 155 1.53 -2.14 -5.35
C TYR A 155 0.40 -1.81 -6.34
N HIS A 156 -0.15 -0.59 -6.29
CA HIS A 156 -1.16 -0.09 -7.22
C HIS A 156 -0.70 -0.19 -8.68
N GLU A 157 0.49 0.32 -8.99
CA GLU A 157 1.02 0.27 -10.36
C GLU A 157 1.26 -1.18 -10.82
N LEU A 158 1.74 -2.05 -9.93
CA LEU A 158 1.93 -3.47 -10.26
C LEU A 158 0.59 -4.19 -10.50
N LEU A 159 -0.49 -3.80 -9.82
CA LEU A 159 -1.82 -4.38 -10.06
C LEU A 159 -2.35 -4.09 -11.46
N HIS A 160 -2.12 -2.90 -12.02
CA HIS A 160 -2.46 -2.61 -13.42
C HIS A 160 -1.77 -3.57 -14.40
N GLY A 161 -0.52 -3.96 -14.10
CA GLY A 161 0.19 -4.99 -14.86
C GLY A 161 -0.36 -6.40 -14.61
N GLN A 162 -0.54 -6.78 -13.34
CA GLN A 162 -0.98 -8.13 -12.99
C GLN A 162 -2.38 -8.46 -13.50
N LEU A 163 -3.36 -7.54 -13.36
CA LEU A 163 -4.74 -7.79 -13.79
C LEU A 163 -4.86 -8.00 -15.31
N MET A 164 -4.06 -7.28 -16.09
CA MET A 164 -4.02 -7.47 -17.54
C MET A 164 -3.29 -8.77 -17.92
N LEU A 165 -2.23 -9.17 -17.20
CA LEU A 165 -1.64 -10.51 -17.36
C LEU A 165 -2.63 -11.63 -17.04
N ASP A 166 -3.43 -11.47 -15.97
CA ASP A 166 -4.48 -12.42 -15.61
C ASP A 166 -5.52 -12.54 -16.74
N ALA A 167 -5.89 -11.42 -17.37
CA ALA A 167 -6.78 -11.41 -18.53
C ALA A 167 -6.17 -12.12 -19.75
N ILE A 168 -4.91 -11.84 -20.08
CA ILE A 168 -4.15 -12.54 -21.13
C ILE A 168 -4.16 -14.06 -20.87
N THR A 169 -3.97 -14.45 -19.61
CA THR A 169 -3.85 -15.85 -19.20
C THR A 169 -5.18 -16.59 -19.17
N SER A 170 -6.26 -15.95 -18.73
CA SER A 170 -7.48 -16.64 -18.31
C SER A 170 -8.81 -16.06 -18.84
N SER A 171 -8.85 -14.82 -19.35
CA SER A 171 -10.09 -14.22 -19.84
C SER A 171 -10.45 -14.73 -21.23
N GLN A 172 -11.46 -15.59 -21.33
CA GLN A 172 -11.97 -16.10 -22.61
C GLN A 172 -12.49 -14.97 -23.52
N GLN A 173 -13.10 -13.94 -22.93
CA GLN A 173 -13.64 -12.81 -23.68
C GLN A 173 -12.52 -11.97 -24.32
N TRP A 174 -11.45 -11.71 -23.55
CA TRP A 174 -10.29 -10.99 -24.06
C TRP A 174 -9.54 -11.81 -25.12
N GLN A 175 -9.28 -13.09 -24.84
CA GLN A 175 -8.60 -13.99 -25.80
C GLN A 175 -9.35 -14.08 -27.14
N LYS A 176 -10.69 -14.16 -27.09
CA LYS A 176 -11.54 -14.17 -28.29
C LYS A 176 -11.49 -12.87 -29.08
N ASP A 177 -11.46 -11.73 -28.40
CA ASP A 177 -11.29 -10.43 -29.06
C ASP A 177 -9.95 -10.38 -29.80
N VAL A 178 -8.86 -10.78 -29.15
CA VAL A 178 -7.51 -10.77 -29.73
C VAL A 178 -7.37 -11.75 -30.90
N CYS A 179 -8.00 -12.92 -30.83
CA CYS A 179 -8.06 -13.86 -31.96
C CYS A 179 -8.60 -13.24 -33.26
N ASN A 180 -9.38 -12.15 -33.15
CA ASN A 180 -9.97 -11.46 -34.29
C ASN A 180 -9.28 -10.12 -34.64
N LYS A 181 -8.15 -9.79 -33.99
CA LYS A 181 -7.37 -8.57 -34.27
C LYS A 181 -6.39 -8.75 -35.44
N THR A 182 -6.06 -7.63 -36.05
CA THR A 182 -5.02 -7.45 -37.08
C THR A 182 -3.97 -6.43 -36.61
N PRO A 183 -2.81 -6.32 -37.28
CA PRO A 183 -1.76 -5.36 -36.90
C PRO A 183 -2.17 -3.89 -36.78
N SER A 184 -3.27 -3.48 -37.43
CA SER A 184 -3.78 -2.11 -37.37
C SER A 184 -4.80 -1.87 -36.24
N ASP A 185 -5.28 -2.93 -35.59
CA ASP A 185 -6.32 -2.81 -34.59
C ASP A 185 -5.77 -2.41 -33.22
N LYS A 186 -6.58 -1.66 -32.46
CA LYS A 186 -6.25 -1.28 -31.09
C LYS A 186 -6.47 -2.47 -30.14
N ILE A 187 -5.65 -2.55 -29.11
CA ILE A 187 -5.77 -3.53 -28.02
C ILE A 187 -6.67 -2.96 -26.93
N ASP A 188 -7.53 -3.82 -26.38
CA ASP A 188 -8.36 -3.48 -25.23
C ASP A 188 -7.56 -3.64 -23.93
N TYR A 189 -7.22 -2.51 -23.33
CA TYR A 189 -6.55 -2.43 -22.03
C TYR A 189 -7.52 -2.20 -20.86
N SER A 190 -8.84 -2.26 -21.06
CA SER A 190 -9.80 -2.07 -19.96
C SER A 190 -9.62 -3.09 -18.82
N TYR A 191 -9.05 -4.26 -19.12
CA TYR A 191 -8.71 -5.31 -18.16
C TYR A 191 -7.51 -4.97 -17.26
N SER A 192 -6.76 -3.90 -17.55
CA SER A 192 -5.79 -3.33 -16.60
C SER A 192 -6.47 -2.50 -15.52
N ASP A 193 -7.81 -2.49 -15.45
CA ASP A 193 -8.60 -1.74 -14.48
C ASP A 193 -8.41 -0.22 -14.54
N LYS A 194 -8.49 0.33 -15.75
CA LYS A 194 -8.36 1.79 -16.01
C LYS A 194 -9.30 2.66 -15.17
N GLU A 195 -10.49 2.15 -14.85
CA GLU A 195 -11.50 2.85 -14.05
C GLU A 195 -11.36 2.57 -12.54
N HIS A 196 -10.30 1.86 -12.12
CA HIS A 196 -9.96 1.53 -10.74
C HIS A 196 -11.08 0.83 -9.94
N VAL A 197 -11.90 0.01 -10.62
CA VAL A 197 -13.02 -0.68 -9.97
C VAL A 197 -12.52 -1.82 -9.08
N THR A 198 -11.44 -2.48 -9.49
CA THR A 198 -10.84 -3.62 -8.80
C THR A 198 -9.71 -3.18 -7.88
N ILE A 199 -8.87 -2.25 -8.32
CA ILE A 199 -7.67 -1.81 -7.62
C ILE A 199 -8.01 -1.00 -6.37
N ASN A 200 -9.05 -0.15 -6.40
CA ASN A 200 -9.44 0.67 -5.25
C ASN A 200 -9.70 -0.15 -3.96
N PRO A 201 -10.59 -1.15 -3.94
CA PRO A 201 -10.77 -1.95 -2.73
C PRO A 201 -9.52 -2.76 -2.34
N LEU A 202 -8.69 -3.18 -3.30
CA LEU A 202 -7.44 -3.91 -3.02
C LEU A 202 -6.39 -3.03 -2.35
N GLN A 203 -6.20 -1.79 -2.84
CA GLN A 203 -5.25 -0.86 -2.23
C GLN A 203 -5.72 -0.40 -0.84
N GLU A 204 -7.03 -0.26 -0.63
CA GLU A 204 -7.61 0.12 0.66
C GLU A 204 -7.34 -0.94 1.73
N GLU A 205 -7.61 -2.20 1.39
CA GLU A 205 -7.33 -3.34 2.27
C GLU A 205 -5.82 -3.49 2.54
N PHE A 206 -5.00 -3.37 1.49
CA PHE A 206 -3.53 -3.39 1.62
C PHE A 206 -3.03 -2.27 2.55
N THR A 207 -3.60 -1.07 2.45
CA THR A 207 -3.28 0.07 3.32
C THR A 207 -3.68 -0.20 4.76
N SER A 208 -4.89 -0.69 4.98
CA SER A 208 -5.39 -1.06 6.30
C SER A 208 -4.46 -2.05 7.00
N GLN A 209 -4.03 -3.10 6.30
CA GLN A 209 -3.08 -4.09 6.83
C GLN A 209 -1.72 -3.48 7.16
N LEU A 210 -1.16 -2.64 6.27
CA LEU A 210 0.13 -1.97 6.49
C LEU A 210 0.09 -1.02 7.70
N VAL A 211 -0.96 -0.21 7.81
CA VAL A 211 -1.14 0.72 8.93
C VAL A 211 -1.29 -0.06 10.24
N LYS A 212 -2.06 -1.15 10.23
CA LYS A 212 -2.21 -2.04 11.39
C LYS A 212 -0.90 -2.68 11.81
N GLN A 213 -0.07 -3.17 10.88
CA GLN A 213 1.26 -3.72 11.20
C GLN A 213 2.19 -2.68 11.85
N LYS A 214 2.01 -1.41 11.54
CA LYS A 214 2.76 -0.29 12.14
C LYS A 214 2.11 0.23 13.44
N GLY A 215 1.11 -0.47 13.98
CA GLY A 215 0.40 -0.08 15.19
C GLY A 215 -0.38 1.23 15.00
N GLY A 216 -1.01 1.41 13.85
CA GLY A 216 -1.92 2.52 13.55
C GLY A 216 -3.35 2.07 13.29
N ALA A 217 -4.23 3.03 13.01
CA ALA A 217 -5.57 2.80 12.47
C ALA A 217 -5.76 3.59 11.17
N PHE A 218 -6.48 3.00 10.22
CA PHE A 218 -6.77 3.56 8.91
C PHE A 218 -8.28 3.66 8.71
N PHE A 219 -8.72 4.79 8.16
CA PHE A 219 -10.13 5.04 7.83
C PHE A 219 -10.21 5.65 6.42
N LEU A 220 -11.25 5.27 5.68
CA LEU A 220 -11.60 5.85 4.40
C LEU A 220 -12.98 6.51 4.52
N GLU A 221 -13.04 7.80 4.23
CA GLU A 221 -14.29 8.56 4.21
C GLU A 221 -14.62 9.06 2.81
N GLU A 222 -15.87 8.89 2.40
CA GLU A 222 -16.45 9.57 1.24
C GLU A 222 -17.36 10.72 1.70
N ILE A 223 -17.03 11.94 1.29
CA ILE A 223 -17.85 13.13 1.56
C ILE A 223 -18.61 13.49 0.28
N THR A 224 -19.91 13.18 0.27
CA THR A 224 -20.77 13.53 -0.87
C THR A 224 -21.24 14.99 -0.79
N PRO A 225 -21.55 15.66 -1.91
CA PRO A 225 -22.08 17.02 -1.91
C PRO A 225 -23.32 17.21 -1.02
N LYS A 226 -24.13 16.15 -0.87
CA LYS A 226 -25.35 16.14 -0.04
C LYS A 226 -25.09 16.22 1.46
N GLN A 227 -23.90 15.83 1.91
CA GLN A 227 -23.47 15.93 3.31
C GLN A 227 -22.87 17.31 3.63
N THR A 228 -22.81 18.22 2.65
CA THR A 228 -22.16 19.52 2.81
C THR A 228 -23.14 20.68 2.86
N SER A 229 -22.74 21.76 3.51
CA SER A 229 -23.42 23.07 3.45
C SER A 229 -22.55 24.05 2.68
N ASN A 230 -22.87 24.26 1.39
CA ASN A 230 -22.05 25.07 0.47
C ASN A 230 -20.60 24.58 0.41
N GLY A 231 -20.42 23.26 0.24
CA GLY A 231 -19.11 22.59 0.19
C GLY A 231 -18.48 22.31 1.55
N LYS A 232 -18.90 23.00 2.61
CA LYS A 232 -18.36 22.79 3.96
C LYS A 232 -18.90 21.52 4.58
N PHE A 233 -18.03 20.72 5.18
CA PHE A 233 -18.39 19.49 5.86
C PHE A 233 -17.70 19.36 7.21
N SER A 234 -18.29 18.52 8.06
CA SER A 234 -17.71 18.08 9.33
C SER A 234 -18.22 16.65 9.57
N VAL A 235 -17.31 15.68 9.56
CA VAL A 235 -17.63 14.25 9.65
C VAL A 235 -16.89 13.63 10.83
N ASN A 236 -17.61 12.88 11.66
CA ASN A 236 -17.02 12.10 12.74
C ASN A 236 -16.41 10.82 12.13
N ILE A 237 -15.10 10.64 12.34
CA ILE A 237 -14.32 9.52 11.83
C ILE A 237 -14.44 8.32 12.78
N THR A 238 -14.16 8.55 14.06
CA THR A 238 -14.15 7.54 15.11
C THR A 238 -14.11 8.20 16.49
N GLU A 239 -14.40 7.43 17.52
CA GLU A 239 -14.11 7.80 18.90
C GLU A 239 -12.66 7.41 19.26
N ARG A 240 -12.07 8.13 20.22
CA ARG A 240 -10.71 7.87 20.70
C ARG A 240 -10.65 6.53 21.44
N ASP A 241 -11.65 6.20 22.25
CA ASP A 241 -11.68 4.98 23.05
C ASP A 241 -11.89 3.69 22.21
N THR A 242 -12.29 3.84 20.94
CA THR A 242 -12.43 2.71 20.02
C THR A 242 -11.15 2.43 19.22
N LEU A 243 -10.13 3.31 19.33
CA LEU A 243 -8.87 3.11 18.62
C LEU A 243 -8.09 1.92 19.22
N PRO A 244 -7.52 1.05 18.38
CA PRO A 244 -6.67 -0.04 18.82
C PRO A 244 -5.25 0.43 19.20
N LEU A 245 -5.13 1.61 19.84
CA LEU A 245 -3.87 2.29 20.13
C LEU A 245 -3.71 2.57 21.63
N PRO A 246 -2.48 2.55 22.19
CA PRO A 246 -2.26 2.97 23.56
C PRO A 246 -2.50 4.48 23.71
N LEU A 247 -3.66 4.84 24.26
CA LEU A 247 -4.15 6.22 24.47
C LEU A 247 -3.32 7.07 25.45
N ASN A 248 -2.31 6.47 26.10
CA ASN A 248 -1.41 7.16 27.01
C ASN A 248 -0.32 7.96 26.27
N SER A 249 -0.12 7.66 24.99
CA SER A 249 0.61 8.48 24.02
C SER A 249 -0.39 9.43 23.38
N GLY A 250 -0.02 10.69 23.10
CA GLY A 250 -0.86 11.55 22.28
C GLY A 250 -1.15 10.90 20.92
N ILE A 251 -2.10 11.45 20.17
CA ILE A 251 -2.50 10.89 18.88
C ILE A 251 -2.08 11.86 17.79
N LEU A 252 -1.45 11.33 16.76
CA LEU A 252 -1.21 12.00 15.50
C LEU A 252 -2.24 11.51 14.48
N VAL A 253 -2.99 12.44 13.91
CA VAL A 253 -3.89 12.18 12.79
C VAL A 253 -3.35 12.90 11.57
N THR A 254 -3.08 12.15 10.52
CA THR A 254 -2.77 12.71 9.20
C THR A 254 -3.82 12.25 8.21
N TYR A 255 -3.93 12.95 7.10
CA TYR A 255 -4.87 12.59 6.05
C TYR A 255 -4.33 12.99 4.68
N ARG A 256 -4.84 12.31 3.66
CA ARG A 256 -4.72 12.70 2.25
C ARG A 256 -6.05 12.47 1.56
N GLY A 257 -6.28 13.07 0.42
CA GLY A 257 -7.55 12.92 -0.25
C GLY A 257 -7.66 13.72 -1.54
N SER A 258 -8.75 13.49 -2.26
CA SER A 258 -9.08 14.20 -3.48
C SER A 258 -10.27 15.12 -3.26
N ASN A 259 -10.32 16.23 -3.99
CA ASN A 259 -11.41 17.21 -3.93
C ASN A 259 -11.60 17.87 -2.54
N LEU A 260 -10.53 17.95 -1.74
CA LEU A 260 -10.52 18.55 -0.40
C LEU A 260 -9.73 19.86 -0.38
N GLU A 261 -10.30 20.89 0.22
CA GLU A 261 -9.67 22.19 0.46
C GLU A 261 -9.73 22.52 1.96
N GLU A 262 -8.59 23.00 2.49
CA GLU A 262 -8.40 23.32 3.92
C GLU A 262 -8.93 22.26 4.91
N PRO A 263 -8.65 20.95 4.69
CA PRO A 263 -9.00 19.93 5.67
C PRO A 263 -8.33 20.22 7.02
N SER A 264 -9.01 19.88 8.10
CA SER A 264 -8.52 19.98 9.48
C SER A 264 -9.13 18.89 10.34
N VAL A 265 -8.37 18.39 11.30
CA VAL A 265 -8.86 17.41 12.28
C VAL A 265 -9.01 18.09 13.62
N THR A 266 -10.14 17.86 14.27
CA THR A 266 -10.45 18.36 15.60
C THR A 266 -10.79 17.21 16.53
N PHE A 267 -10.60 17.45 17.83
CA PHE A 267 -10.81 16.46 18.88
C PHE A 267 -11.85 16.95 19.90
N PRO A 268 -13.12 17.17 19.50
CA PRO A 268 -14.15 17.54 20.44
C PRO A 268 -14.43 16.37 21.39
N GLU A 269 -14.17 16.57 22.68
CA GLU A 269 -14.37 15.55 23.71
C GLU A 269 -13.61 14.24 23.39
N ASN A 270 -14.36 13.19 23.03
CA ASN A 270 -13.84 11.87 22.70
C ASN A 270 -13.84 11.54 21.19
N GLU A 271 -14.31 12.45 20.34
CA GLU A 271 -14.45 12.19 18.90
C GLU A 271 -13.24 12.70 18.12
N ILE A 272 -12.96 12.05 17.00
CA ILE A 272 -12.00 12.51 15.98
C ILE A 272 -12.83 12.95 14.79
N THR A 273 -12.84 14.25 14.51
CA THR A 273 -13.68 14.85 13.47
C THR A 273 -12.83 15.48 12.38
N LEU A 274 -13.07 15.11 11.12
CA LEU A 274 -12.50 15.76 9.94
C LEU A 274 -13.46 16.84 9.45
N SER A 275 -12.96 18.05 9.24
CA SER A 275 -13.73 19.16 8.68
C SER A 275 -12.95 19.82 7.55
N GLY A 276 -13.65 20.39 6.57
CA GLY A 276 -13.03 21.07 5.43
C GLY A 276 -14.06 21.58 4.44
N THR A 277 -13.61 21.90 3.22
CA THR A 277 -14.46 22.32 2.10
C THR A 277 -14.20 21.44 0.87
N LEU A 278 -15.23 21.16 0.09
CA LEU A 278 -15.06 20.55 -1.24
C LEU A 278 -14.50 21.58 -2.23
N GLN A 279 -13.46 21.20 -2.98
CA GLN A 279 -12.89 22.06 -4.02
C GLN A 279 -13.86 22.23 -5.21
N ASP A 280 -14.43 21.13 -5.68
CA ASP A 280 -15.53 21.04 -6.63
C ASP A 280 -16.80 20.62 -5.89
N LEU A 281 -17.70 21.58 -5.73
CA LEU A 281 -18.97 21.44 -5.02
C LEU A 281 -19.92 20.40 -5.64
N SER A 282 -19.66 19.97 -6.87
CA SER A 282 -20.51 19.01 -7.59
C SER A 282 -20.06 17.56 -7.46
N LYS A 283 -18.85 17.31 -6.95
CA LYS A 283 -18.24 15.98 -6.85
C LYS A 283 -18.05 15.55 -5.41
N SER A 284 -18.12 14.24 -5.15
CA SER A 284 -17.69 13.69 -3.85
C SER A 284 -16.20 13.94 -3.63
N ALA A 285 -15.79 14.06 -2.37
CA ALA A 285 -14.40 13.96 -1.96
C ALA A 285 -14.13 12.62 -1.30
N THR A 286 -12.87 12.21 -1.30
CA THR A 286 -12.39 11.05 -0.55
C THR A 286 -11.30 11.49 0.40
N ALA A 287 -11.30 10.95 1.61
CA ALA A 287 -10.28 11.19 2.62
C ALA A 287 -9.76 9.86 3.15
N TRP A 288 -8.46 9.67 3.04
CA TRP A 288 -7.69 8.61 3.68
C TRP A 288 -7.13 9.18 4.97
N ILE A 289 -7.52 8.61 6.11
CA ILE A 289 -7.13 9.09 7.43
C ILE A 289 -6.24 8.05 8.09
N TYR A 290 -5.07 8.49 8.53
CA TYR A 290 -4.09 7.67 9.25
C TYR A 290 -4.01 8.18 10.68
N ILE A 291 -4.11 7.25 11.62
CA ILE A 291 -4.08 7.55 13.05
C ILE A 291 -2.96 6.73 13.66
N PHE A 292 -2.00 7.41 14.29
CA PHE A 292 -0.88 6.81 14.99
C PHE A 292 -0.68 7.44 16.36
N GLY A 293 0.08 6.77 17.24
CA GLY A 293 0.61 7.43 18.44
C GLY A 293 1.61 8.53 18.07
N ASP A 294 1.60 9.63 18.84
CA ASP A 294 2.46 10.82 18.70
C ASP A 294 3.95 10.51 18.89
N LYS A 295 4.25 9.49 19.70
CA LYS A 295 5.58 8.91 19.80
C LYS A 295 5.70 7.80 18.76
N PHE A 296 6.68 7.97 17.86
CA PHE A 296 7.16 6.89 17.01
C PHE A 296 7.69 5.77 17.91
N GLN A 297 6.86 4.76 18.17
CA GLN A 297 7.39 3.48 18.60
C GLN A 297 7.92 2.85 17.32
N GLU A 298 9.24 2.73 17.19
CA GLU A 298 9.80 1.85 16.16
C GLU A 298 9.05 0.52 16.28
N PRO A 299 8.63 -0.11 15.17
CA PRO A 299 8.20 -1.50 15.24
C PRO A 299 9.35 -2.22 15.94
N VAL A 300 9.08 -2.80 17.11
CA VAL A 300 10.12 -3.44 17.90
C VAL A 300 10.81 -4.41 16.95
N GLN A 301 12.05 -4.08 16.56
CA GLN A 301 12.93 -5.02 15.88
C GLN A 301 13.30 -6.02 16.97
N ILE A 302 12.43 -6.99 17.19
CA ILE A 302 12.73 -8.08 18.10
C ILE A 302 13.76 -8.89 17.33
N GLU A 303 15.04 -8.72 17.68
CA GLU A 303 16.00 -9.79 17.45
C GLU A 303 15.32 -11.09 17.90
N GLN A 304 15.15 -12.04 16.96
CA GLN A 304 14.30 -13.22 17.12
C GLN A 304 14.31 -13.75 18.55
N VAL A 305 13.16 -13.74 19.23
CA VAL A 305 13.05 -14.24 20.59
C VAL A 305 13.60 -15.67 20.60
N PRO A 306 14.65 -15.97 21.38
CA PRO A 306 15.23 -17.29 21.37
C PRO A 306 14.17 -18.36 21.67
N GLN A 307 14.13 -19.41 20.83
CA GLN A 307 13.12 -20.46 20.91
C GLN A 307 13.01 -21.11 22.31
N TRP A 308 14.11 -21.14 23.08
CA TRP A 308 14.10 -21.67 24.44
C TRP A 308 13.21 -20.86 25.41
N ILE A 309 13.01 -19.56 25.16
CA ILE A 309 12.14 -18.70 25.96
C ILE A 309 10.67 -19.01 25.65
N LYS A 310 10.35 -19.24 24.38
CA LYS A 310 9.02 -19.69 23.95
C LYS A 310 8.68 -21.08 24.49
N ASN A 311 9.68 -21.97 24.58
CA ASN A 311 9.54 -23.26 25.27
C ASN A 311 9.27 -23.08 26.77
N ASN A 312 9.94 -22.14 27.43
CA ASN A 312 9.67 -21.80 28.83
C ASN A 312 8.24 -21.28 29.03
N ALA A 313 7.68 -20.48 28.11
CA ALA A 313 6.28 -20.05 28.17
C ALA A 313 5.28 -21.21 28.10
N LYS A 314 5.57 -22.24 27.28
CA LYS A 314 4.78 -23.48 27.24
C LYS A 314 4.81 -24.22 28.57
N TRP A 315 5.98 -24.34 29.18
CA TRP A 315 6.14 -25.01 30.46
C TRP A 315 5.54 -24.20 31.61
N TRP A 316 5.62 -22.88 31.54
CA TRP A 316 5.07 -21.99 32.56
C TRP A 316 3.54 -22.00 32.55
N SER A 317 2.94 -21.92 31.37
CA SER A 317 1.47 -21.97 31.21
C SER A 317 0.86 -23.32 31.58
N SER A 318 1.63 -24.41 31.51
CA SER A 318 1.21 -25.74 31.96
C SER A 318 1.51 -26.00 33.45
N GLY A 319 2.11 -25.04 34.16
CA GLY A 319 2.52 -25.20 35.56
C GLY A 319 3.72 -26.11 35.78
N THR A 320 4.46 -26.43 34.70
CA THR A 320 5.67 -27.28 34.73
C THR A 320 6.87 -26.54 35.31
N ILE A 321 7.00 -25.23 35.05
CA ILE A 321 8.02 -24.37 35.68
C ILE A 321 7.35 -23.27 36.50
N SER A 322 8.06 -22.79 37.51
CA SER A 322 7.63 -21.72 38.39
C SER A 322 7.67 -20.34 37.71
N ASP A 323 6.96 -19.40 38.32
CA ASP A 323 6.93 -17.99 37.94
C ASP A 323 8.34 -17.37 37.87
N ILE A 324 9.19 -17.71 38.84
CA ILE A 324 10.59 -17.27 38.92
C ILE A 324 11.41 -17.84 37.75
N GLU A 325 11.22 -19.12 37.42
CA GLU A 325 11.95 -19.76 36.33
C GLU A 325 11.57 -19.20 34.95
N PHE A 326 10.30 -18.83 34.76
CA PHE A 326 9.87 -18.15 33.54
C PHE A 326 10.47 -16.74 33.42
N PHE A 327 10.44 -15.96 34.51
CA PHE A 327 10.93 -14.59 34.48
C PHE A 327 12.44 -14.43 34.30
N ARG A 328 13.25 -15.45 34.61
CA ARG A 328 14.66 -15.48 34.18
C ARG A 328 14.82 -15.42 32.65
N GLY A 329 13.87 -15.98 31.91
CA GLY A 329 13.83 -15.85 30.45
C GLY A 329 13.50 -14.43 29.99
N ILE A 330 12.65 -13.72 30.74
CA ILE A 330 12.32 -12.32 30.47
C ILE A 330 13.50 -11.40 30.84
N GLU A 331 14.17 -11.66 31.96
CA GLU A 331 15.39 -10.96 32.36
C GLU A 331 16.47 -11.08 31.28
N TYR A 332 16.66 -12.28 30.70
CA TYR A 332 17.56 -12.47 29.57
C TYR A 332 17.21 -11.56 28.38
N LEU A 333 15.92 -11.43 28.04
CA LEU A 333 15.49 -10.57 26.92
C LEU A 333 15.81 -9.10 27.17
N ILE A 334 15.70 -8.66 28.42
CA ILE A 334 16.04 -7.29 28.82
C ILE A 334 17.56 -7.08 28.78
N GLN A 335 18.34 -8.01 29.34
CA GLN A 335 19.80 -7.91 29.41
C GLN A 335 20.49 -7.98 28.04
N ASN A 336 19.86 -8.64 27.06
CA ASN A 336 20.41 -8.80 25.72
C ASN A 336 19.73 -7.87 24.70
N ASP A 337 19.13 -6.76 25.16
CA ASP A 337 18.53 -5.72 24.32
C ASP A 337 17.37 -6.14 23.41
N VAL A 338 16.89 -7.39 23.51
CA VAL A 338 15.73 -7.92 22.77
C VAL A 338 14.41 -7.29 23.26
N MET A 339 14.34 -6.93 24.55
CA MET A 339 13.21 -6.22 25.16
C MET A 339 13.72 -4.97 25.90
N GLN A 340 13.58 -3.81 25.26
CA GLN A 340 13.92 -2.52 25.86
C GLN A 340 12.82 -2.06 26.82
N ILE A 341 13.15 -1.86 28.10
CA ILE A 341 12.24 -1.28 29.12
C ILE A 341 12.69 0.15 29.44
N GLN A 342 11.74 1.08 29.62
CA GLN A 342 12.08 2.42 30.11
C GLN A 342 12.41 2.35 31.61
N ASP A 343 13.35 3.19 32.09
CA ASP A 343 13.79 3.23 33.50
C ASP A 343 12.59 3.25 34.46
N VAL A 344 12.29 2.08 35.05
CA VAL A 344 11.23 1.92 36.04
C VAL A 344 11.83 2.34 37.38
N GLN A 345 11.26 3.36 38.03
CA GLN A 345 11.58 3.63 39.43
C GLN A 345 11.31 2.35 40.22
N GLN A 346 12.34 1.78 40.87
CA GLN A 346 12.23 0.58 41.69
C GLN A 346 11.18 0.78 42.80
N ASN A 347 9.92 0.47 42.49
CA ASN A 347 8.86 0.43 43.47
C ASN A 347 9.08 -0.78 44.36
N SER A 348 9.30 -0.49 45.63
CA SER A 348 10.01 -1.34 46.60
C SER A 348 9.16 -2.48 47.16
N ASN A 349 8.12 -2.96 46.48
CA ASN A 349 7.32 -4.12 46.88
C ASN A 349 6.59 -4.75 45.68
N PRO A 350 7.15 -5.79 45.05
CA PRO A 350 6.46 -6.58 44.05
C PRO A 350 5.18 -7.21 44.61
N SER A 351 4.07 -7.12 43.87
CA SER A 351 2.97 -8.05 44.12
C SER A 351 3.46 -9.46 43.82
N THR A 352 3.29 -10.38 44.77
CA THR A 352 3.92 -11.72 44.72
C THR A 352 3.11 -12.72 43.90
N GLU A 353 1.97 -12.30 43.35
CA GLU A 353 1.04 -13.15 42.61
C GLU A 353 0.82 -12.61 41.19
N ILE A 354 1.33 -13.36 40.21
CA ILE A 354 1.07 -13.10 38.79
C ILE A 354 -0.38 -13.48 38.49
N PRO A 355 -1.21 -12.58 37.95
CA PRO A 355 -2.54 -12.93 37.51
C PRO A 355 -2.56 -14.12 36.54
N SER A 356 -3.47 -15.08 36.77
CA SER A 356 -3.58 -16.31 35.99
C SER A 356 -3.84 -16.08 34.49
N TRP A 357 -4.44 -14.94 34.12
CA TRP A 357 -4.66 -14.58 32.73
C TRP A 357 -3.36 -14.35 31.95
N ILE A 358 -2.26 -13.96 32.61
CA ILE A 358 -0.96 -13.78 31.95
C ILE A 358 -0.40 -15.14 31.52
N LYS A 359 -0.67 -16.22 32.27
CA LYS A 359 -0.32 -17.60 31.88
C LYS A 359 -1.10 -18.07 30.65
N ASN A 360 -2.31 -17.55 30.43
CA ASN A 360 -3.07 -17.84 29.20
C ASN A 360 -2.40 -17.19 27.98
N ASN A 361 -1.89 -15.97 28.12
CA ASN A 361 -1.15 -15.30 27.05
C ASN A 361 0.15 -16.06 26.72
N ALA A 362 0.86 -16.57 27.74
CA ALA A 362 2.04 -17.42 27.51
C ALA A 362 1.69 -18.75 26.82
N LYS A 363 0.52 -19.32 27.12
CA LYS A 363 0.00 -20.50 26.42
C LYS A 363 -0.22 -20.19 24.94
N TRP A 364 -0.96 -19.12 24.66
CA TRP A 364 -1.26 -18.67 23.29
C TRP A 364 0.01 -18.36 22.51
N TRP A 365 0.98 -17.70 23.14
CA TRP A 365 2.28 -17.43 22.52
C TRP A 365 3.01 -18.72 22.17
N SER A 366 3.07 -19.69 23.09
CA SER A 366 3.71 -20.98 22.83
C SER A 366 3.04 -21.86 21.78
N GLN A 367 1.81 -21.52 21.40
CA GLN A 367 0.99 -22.20 20.38
C GLN A 367 0.92 -21.40 19.08
N ASP A 368 1.74 -20.35 18.94
CA ASP A 368 1.76 -19.45 17.79
C ASP A 368 0.42 -18.76 17.52
N GLN A 369 -0.42 -18.61 18.55
CA GLN A 369 -1.71 -17.91 18.46
C GLN A 369 -1.58 -16.39 18.69
N ILE A 370 -0.48 -15.97 19.32
CA ILE A 370 -0.03 -14.57 19.35
C ILE A 370 1.45 -14.56 18.98
N SER A 371 1.87 -13.51 18.29
CA SER A 371 3.24 -13.31 17.83
C SER A 371 4.20 -13.02 18.98
N ASP A 372 5.50 -13.15 18.70
CA ASP A 372 6.56 -12.77 19.64
C ASP A 372 6.41 -11.30 20.05
N GLY A 373 6.05 -10.41 19.11
CA GLY A 373 5.83 -8.98 19.40
C GLY A 373 4.64 -8.73 20.31
N GLU A 374 3.51 -9.38 20.07
CA GLU A 374 2.33 -9.24 20.93
C GLU A 374 2.61 -9.71 22.36
N PHE A 375 3.31 -10.85 22.51
CA PHE A 375 3.65 -11.36 23.83
C PHE A 375 4.68 -10.49 24.56
N ILE A 376 5.74 -10.08 23.88
CA ILE A 376 6.82 -9.24 24.43
C ILE A 376 6.29 -7.86 24.81
N ALA A 377 5.45 -7.24 23.98
CA ALA A 377 4.81 -5.97 24.28
C ALA A 377 3.90 -6.07 25.52
N GLY A 378 3.15 -7.16 25.64
CA GLY A 378 2.32 -7.42 26.82
C GLY A 378 3.14 -7.58 28.10
N ILE A 379 4.23 -8.34 28.08
CA ILE A 379 5.13 -8.50 29.22
C ILE A 379 5.84 -7.19 29.58
N LYS A 380 6.33 -6.45 28.58
CA LYS A 380 6.94 -5.13 28.76
C LYS A 380 5.99 -4.18 29.48
N TYR A 381 4.75 -4.07 29.00
CA TYR A 381 3.73 -3.24 29.64
C TYR A 381 3.51 -3.62 31.11
N LEU A 382 3.42 -4.91 31.41
CA LEU A 382 3.21 -5.40 32.77
C LEU A 382 4.36 -5.04 33.72
N ILE A 383 5.60 -5.05 33.21
CA ILE A 383 6.80 -4.64 33.96
C ILE A 383 6.78 -3.12 34.18
N GLU A 384 6.56 -2.35 33.11
CA GLU A 384 6.55 -0.87 33.17
C GLU A 384 5.39 -0.34 34.03
N ALA A 385 4.26 -1.04 34.06
CA ALA A 385 3.11 -0.73 34.91
C ALA A 385 3.30 -1.18 36.37
N GLY A 386 4.40 -1.87 36.71
CA GLY A 386 4.69 -2.38 38.05
C GLY A 386 3.76 -3.51 38.51
N ILE A 387 3.08 -4.17 37.59
CA ILE A 387 2.14 -5.28 37.87
C ILE A 387 2.93 -6.56 38.15
N ILE A 388 4.01 -6.79 37.38
CA ILE A 388 4.97 -7.88 37.58
C ILE A 388 6.35 -7.29 37.86
N ALA A 389 7.12 -7.96 38.71
CA ALA A 389 8.52 -7.62 38.93
C ALA A 389 9.43 -8.72 38.35
N TYR A 390 10.55 -8.30 37.81
CA TYR A 390 11.70 -9.14 37.51
C TYR A 390 12.76 -8.87 38.60
N GLN A 391 13.53 -9.89 39.00
CA GLN A 391 14.57 -9.79 40.03
C GLN A 391 15.94 -10.04 39.42
#